data_AF-A0A8C9JGU9-F1
#
_entry.id   AF-A0A8C9JGU9-F1
#
_cell.length_a   1.000
_cell.length_b   1.000
_cell.length_c   1.000
_cell.angle_alpha   90.00
_cell.angle_beta   90.00
_cell.angle_gamma   90.00
#
_symmetry.space_group_name_H-M   'P 1'
#
loop_
_entity.id
_entity.type
_entity.pdbx_description
1 polymer ?
#
loop_
_entity_poly.entity_id
_entity_poly.type
_entity_poly.pdbx_seq_one_letter_code
_entity_poly.pdbx_strand_id
1 'polypeptide(L)'
;FCWPEWGLAEQYPEVGTGKRFLNSGGFIGFAPTIHRVVRQWKYEDDDDDQLFYTRLYLDPGLREKLSLNLDHKSRIFQNLNGALDEIVLKFDRNRVRIRNVAYDTLPVVVHGNGPTKLQLNYLGNYVPNGWTPQGGCGFCGRDRRILPGGQPPPRVLLAVFVEQPTPFLPRFLQRLLLLDYPPDRVTLFLHNNEVYHEPHIADSWPQLQGHFSAVKLVGPEEALTSGEARDMAMDSCRQDPECEFYFSLDADAVITNQQTLRILIEENRSLAQFGRRDPSWSPGSPRLVPWGRGSPLPIHRKAYVIRGETLRTELPQREVFSGSDADPDMAFCKSLRDKGIVLHLRNQQAFGRLLATPRYDTDHLHPDLWQIFDNPLVTKHPPGPVAPLLSSQPCPDVYWFPLLSDQMCDELVEEMEHYGQWSGGRHEDSRLAGGYENVPTVDIHMKQVGYEDQWLQLLRTYVGPMTESLFPGYHTKVGRCPCPASTFPHPGPGGCRFLRYDCIVSSPRKGWGLLHPGRLTHYHEGLPTTRGTRYIMVSFVDP
;
A
#
# COMPACT_ATOMS: atom_id res chain seq x y z
N PHE A 1 15.15 -18.37 -32.45
CA PHE A 1 14.81 -19.81 -32.44
C PHE A 1 14.32 -20.21 -33.83
N CYS A 2 14.59 -21.44 -34.28
CA CYS A 2 13.94 -22.00 -35.48
C CYS A 2 12.61 -22.62 -35.02
N TRP A 3 11.50 -22.04 -35.45
CA TRP A 3 10.15 -22.39 -34.99
C TRP A 3 9.18 -22.26 -36.18
N PRO A 4 8.13 -23.09 -36.28
CA PRO A 4 7.77 -24.20 -35.38
C PRO A 4 8.63 -25.45 -35.58
N GLU A 5 9.10 -25.71 -36.80
CA GLU A 5 9.90 -26.90 -37.13
C GLU A 5 11.40 -26.64 -36.89
N TRP A 6 11.93 -27.17 -35.78
CA TRP A 6 13.35 -27.00 -35.43
C TRP A 6 14.31 -27.71 -36.40
N GLY A 7 13.87 -28.80 -37.04
CA GLY A 7 14.65 -29.57 -38.01
C GLY A 7 14.99 -28.80 -39.29
N LEU A 8 14.31 -27.69 -39.57
CA LEU A 8 14.63 -26.83 -40.71
C LEU A 8 15.89 -25.97 -40.49
N ALA A 9 16.45 -25.97 -39.27
CA ALA A 9 17.60 -25.13 -38.93
C ALA A 9 18.83 -25.37 -39.82
N GLU A 10 19.07 -26.60 -40.25
CA GLU A 10 20.20 -26.97 -41.11
C GLU A 10 20.08 -26.36 -42.52
N GLN A 11 18.87 -26.11 -43.00
CA GLN A 11 18.62 -25.54 -44.34
C GLN A 11 18.83 -24.02 -44.38
N TYR A 12 18.90 -23.36 -43.22
CA TYR A 12 19.19 -21.94 -43.16
C TYR A 12 20.66 -21.66 -43.50
N PRO A 13 20.98 -20.56 -44.21
CA PRO A 13 22.36 -20.12 -44.38
C PRO A 13 23.08 -19.95 -43.04
N GLU A 14 24.36 -20.30 -42.99
CA GLU A 14 25.21 -20.03 -41.84
C GLU A 14 25.41 -18.52 -41.65
N VAL A 15 25.34 -18.07 -40.41
CA VAL A 15 25.57 -16.67 -40.04
C VAL A 15 26.60 -16.61 -38.93
N GLY A 16 27.72 -15.90 -39.15
CA GLY A 16 28.80 -15.86 -38.17
C GLY A 16 28.40 -15.17 -36.86
N THR A 17 27.90 -13.94 -36.95
CA THR A 17 27.37 -13.20 -35.80
C THR A 17 26.01 -12.62 -36.14
N GLY A 18 24.96 -13.06 -35.44
CA GLY A 18 23.60 -12.60 -35.66
C GLY A 18 22.54 -13.66 -35.38
N LYS A 19 21.27 -13.26 -35.50
CA LYS A 19 20.10 -14.14 -35.42
C LYS A 19 19.90 -14.84 -36.75
N ARG A 20 19.91 -16.18 -36.75
CA ARG A 20 19.91 -17.00 -37.98
C ARG A 20 18.55 -17.19 -38.63
N PHE A 21 17.49 -17.29 -37.82
CA PHE A 21 16.20 -17.81 -38.26
C PHE A 21 15.16 -16.72 -38.48
N LEU A 22 14.20 -16.98 -39.38
CA LEU A 22 13.12 -16.06 -39.73
C LEU A 22 12.10 -15.91 -38.59
N ASN A 23 11.47 -14.75 -38.49
CA ASN A 23 10.27 -14.50 -37.69
C ASN A 23 9.25 -13.74 -38.56
N SER A 24 8.01 -14.21 -38.63
CA SER A 24 6.97 -13.61 -39.49
C SER A 24 6.29 -12.39 -38.89
N GLY A 25 6.46 -12.13 -37.58
CA GLY A 25 5.80 -11.03 -36.89
C GLY A 25 6.20 -9.62 -37.34
N GLY A 26 7.21 -9.49 -38.21
CA GLY A 26 7.56 -8.22 -38.85
C GLY A 26 8.47 -8.41 -40.05
N PHE A 27 8.05 -7.88 -41.20
CA PHE A 27 8.86 -7.80 -42.41
C PHE A 27 8.57 -6.50 -43.17
N ILE A 28 9.49 -6.10 -44.05
CA ILE A 28 9.37 -4.91 -44.89
C ILE A 28 9.95 -5.23 -46.27
N GLY A 29 9.34 -4.69 -47.32
CA GLY A 29 9.79 -4.90 -48.68
C GLY A 29 8.92 -4.16 -49.69
N PHE A 30 9.32 -4.23 -50.96
CA PHE A 30 8.55 -3.64 -52.05
C PHE A 30 7.23 -4.38 -52.25
N ALA A 31 6.15 -3.65 -52.49
CA ALA A 31 4.81 -4.21 -52.66
C ALA A 31 4.73 -5.33 -53.71
N PRO A 32 5.37 -5.23 -54.90
CA PRO A 32 5.37 -6.32 -55.88
C PRO A 32 6.02 -7.61 -55.37
N THR A 33 7.07 -7.49 -54.54
CA THR A 33 7.76 -8.64 -53.95
C THR A 33 6.90 -9.29 -52.87
N ILE A 34 6.34 -8.49 -51.95
CA ILE A 34 5.46 -8.99 -50.90
C ILE A 34 4.24 -9.68 -51.52
N HIS A 35 3.59 -9.05 -52.51
CA HIS A 35 2.43 -9.62 -53.20
C HIS A 35 2.74 -10.99 -53.81
N ARG A 36 3.91 -11.17 -54.43
CA ARG A 36 4.33 -12.46 -55.00
C ARG A 36 4.53 -13.56 -53.97
N VAL A 37 4.91 -13.20 -52.73
CA VAL A 37 5.07 -14.13 -51.61
C VAL A 37 3.69 -14.48 -51.04
N VAL A 38 2.92 -13.49 -50.58
CA VAL A 38 1.66 -13.72 -49.84
C VAL A 38 0.57 -14.36 -50.70
N ARG A 39 0.54 -14.12 -52.02
CA ARG A 39 -0.44 -14.76 -52.93
C ARG A 39 -0.27 -16.29 -53.06
N GLN A 40 0.83 -16.84 -52.54
CA GLN A 40 1.08 -18.28 -52.54
C GLN A 40 0.41 -18.98 -51.35
N TRP A 41 -0.16 -18.21 -50.41
CA TRP A 41 -0.97 -18.75 -49.33
C TRP A 41 -2.20 -19.44 -49.88
N LYS A 42 -2.38 -20.70 -49.50
CA LYS A 42 -3.49 -21.58 -49.91
C LYS A 42 -3.85 -22.55 -48.77
N TYR A 43 -3.53 -22.13 -47.56
CA TYR A 43 -3.59 -22.88 -46.32
C TYR A 43 -4.81 -22.39 -45.51
N GLU A 44 -5.16 -23.14 -44.46
CA GLU A 44 -6.31 -22.83 -43.61
C GLU A 44 -6.04 -21.61 -42.70
N ASP A 45 -7.08 -21.02 -42.11
CA ASP A 45 -6.94 -19.82 -41.27
C ASP A 45 -6.15 -20.06 -39.98
N ASP A 46 -6.08 -21.30 -39.50
CA ASP A 46 -5.35 -21.73 -38.31
C ASP A 46 -3.95 -22.32 -38.60
N ASP A 47 -3.56 -22.39 -39.88
CA ASP A 47 -2.22 -22.82 -40.27
C ASP A 47 -1.13 -21.80 -39.88
N ASP A 48 0.07 -22.30 -39.60
CA ASP A 48 1.17 -21.48 -39.08
C ASP A 48 1.76 -20.54 -40.15
N ASP A 49 1.57 -19.24 -39.94
CA ASP A 49 2.08 -18.18 -40.81
C ASP A 49 3.62 -18.20 -40.87
N GLN A 50 4.30 -18.41 -39.74
CA GLN A 50 5.76 -18.41 -39.68
C GLN A 50 6.37 -19.55 -40.50
N LEU A 51 5.76 -20.73 -40.48
CA LEU A 51 6.16 -21.91 -41.23
C LEU A 51 6.00 -21.69 -42.73
N PHE A 52 4.91 -21.05 -43.17
CA PHE A 52 4.71 -20.66 -44.56
C PHE A 52 5.84 -19.77 -45.07
N TYR A 53 6.14 -18.66 -44.36
CA TYR A 53 7.21 -17.76 -44.76
C TYR A 53 8.59 -18.43 -44.68
N THR A 54 8.80 -19.31 -43.68
CA THR A 54 10.04 -20.09 -43.53
C THR A 54 10.28 -20.98 -44.74
N ARG A 55 9.28 -21.75 -45.18
CA ARG A 55 9.42 -22.65 -46.34
C ARG A 55 9.74 -21.87 -47.62
N LEU A 56 9.12 -20.71 -47.82
CA LEU A 56 9.42 -19.84 -48.97
C LEU A 56 10.82 -19.23 -48.90
N TYR A 57 11.31 -18.87 -47.71
CA TYR A 57 12.66 -18.34 -47.52
C TYR A 57 13.76 -19.41 -47.70
N LEU A 58 13.45 -20.66 -47.39
CA LEU A 58 14.38 -21.77 -47.50
C LEU A 58 14.55 -22.29 -48.93
N ASP A 59 13.60 -22.01 -49.83
CA ASP A 59 13.78 -22.22 -51.27
C ASP A 59 14.91 -21.28 -51.77
N PRO A 60 16.10 -21.81 -52.14
CA PRO A 60 17.23 -20.98 -52.53
C PRO A 60 16.95 -20.19 -53.82
N GLY A 61 16.21 -20.79 -54.76
CA GLY A 61 15.87 -20.17 -56.03
C GLY A 61 14.89 -19.02 -55.85
N LEU A 62 13.90 -19.19 -54.97
CA LEU A 62 12.95 -18.12 -54.64
C LEU A 62 13.63 -17.00 -53.83
N ARG A 63 14.48 -17.37 -52.87
CA ARG A 63 15.23 -16.42 -52.03
C ARG A 63 16.12 -15.51 -52.88
N GLU A 64 16.88 -16.08 -53.82
CA GLU A 64 17.73 -15.31 -54.72
C GLU A 64 16.89 -14.45 -55.69
N LYS A 65 15.89 -15.07 -56.33
CA LYS A 65 15.03 -14.40 -57.32
C LYS A 65 14.26 -13.19 -56.76
N LEU A 66 13.81 -13.27 -55.52
CA LEU A 66 13.06 -12.20 -54.85
C LEU A 66 13.93 -11.36 -53.90
N SER A 67 15.22 -11.67 -53.81
CA SER A 67 16.18 -11.00 -52.91
C SER A 67 15.69 -10.94 -51.46
N LEU A 68 15.22 -12.08 -50.95
CA LEU A 68 14.72 -12.19 -49.57
C LEU A 68 15.90 -12.25 -48.59
N ASN A 69 15.85 -11.42 -47.55
CA ASN A 69 16.91 -11.29 -46.54
C ASN A 69 16.32 -11.29 -45.13
N LEU A 70 17.16 -11.63 -44.13
CA LEU A 70 16.81 -11.51 -42.71
C LEU A 70 17.63 -10.41 -42.03
N ASP A 71 17.00 -9.70 -41.09
CA ASP A 71 17.67 -8.69 -40.28
C ASP A 71 18.47 -9.33 -39.12
N HIS A 72 19.58 -9.98 -39.48
CA HIS A 72 20.37 -10.78 -38.54
C HIS A 72 20.91 -10.01 -37.33
N LYS A 73 21.07 -8.69 -37.42
CA LYS A 73 21.67 -7.84 -36.38
C LYS A 73 20.66 -6.87 -35.74
N SER A 74 19.36 -7.12 -35.92
CA SER A 74 18.29 -6.32 -35.33
C SER A 74 18.43 -4.81 -35.62
N ARG A 75 18.72 -4.44 -36.87
CA ARG A 75 18.84 -3.01 -37.26
C ARG A 75 17.48 -2.34 -37.31
N ILE A 76 16.47 -3.08 -37.79
CA ILE A 76 15.10 -2.63 -37.96
C ILE A 76 14.21 -3.34 -36.94
N PHE A 77 14.28 -4.66 -36.85
CA PHE A 77 13.38 -5.47 -36.05
C PHE A 77 14.08 -6.05 -34.81
N GLN A 78 13.56 -5.77 -33.62
CA GLN A 78 13.98 -6.44 -32.40
C GLN A 78 12.88 -7.38 -31.90
N ASN A 79 13.09 -8.67 -32.10
CA ASN A 79 12.33 -9.72 -31.43
C ASN A 79 12.91 -9.92 -30.02
N LEU A 80 12.04 -10.00 -29.01
CA LEU A 80 12.47 -10.08 -27.60
C LEU A 80 12.78 -11.51 -27.14
N ASN A 81 12.10 -12.52 -27.69
CA ASN A 81 12.26 -13.90 -27.24
C ASN A 81 13.69 -14.42 -27.52
N GLY A 82 14.41 -14.78 -26.45
CA GLY A 82 15.80 -15.22 -26.52
C GLY A 82 16.83 -14.10 -26.74
N ALA A 83 16.46 -12.84 -26.51
CA ALA A 83 17.34 -11.67 -26.65
C ALA A 83 17.07 -10.59 -25.59
N LEU A 84 16.53 -10.97 -24.43
CA LEU A 84 16.16 -10.03 -23.37
C LEU A 84 17.38 -9.38 -22.68
N ASP A 85 18.48 -10.10 -22.60
CA ASP A 85 19.77 -9.65 -22.09
C ASP A 85 20.52 -8.71 -23.05
N GLU A 86 20.14 -8.70 -24.33
CA GLU A 86 20.73 -7.84 -25.35
C GLU A 86 20.13 -6.44 -25.38
N ILE A 87 19.02 -6.18 -24.68
CA ILE A 87 18.27 -4.94 -24.81
C ILE A 87 18.41 -4.02 -23.59
N VAL A 88 18.64 -2.73 -23.85
CA VAL A 88 18.62 -1.68 -22.83
C VAL A 88 17.81 -0.47 -23.29
N LEU A 89 17.19 0.24 -22.34
CA LEU A 89 16.53 1.51 -22.62
C LEU A 89 17.59 2.61 -22.84
N LYS A 90 17.50 3.30 -23.98
CA LYS A 90 18.27 4.49 -24.31
C LYS A 90 17.39 5.72 -24.16
N PHE A 91 17.59 6.45 -23.08
CA PHE A 91 16.86 7.69 -22.79
C PHE A 91 17.45 8.86 -23.59
N ASP A 92 16.55 9.64 -24.16
CA ASP A 92 16.80 10.98 -24.69
C ASP A 92 15.94 11.97 -23.88
N ARG A 93 16.06 13.28 -24.15
CA ARG A 93 15.35 14.35 -23.42
C ARG A 93 13.84 14.15 -23.41
N ASN A 94 13.26 13.94 -24.61
CA ASN A 94 11.80 13.84 -24.86
C ASN A 94 11.40 12.55 -25.61
N ARG A 95 12.28 11.54 -25.64
CA ARG A 95 12.01 10.27 -26.30
C ARG A 95 12.82 9.17 -25.65
N VAL A 96 12.31 7.95 -25.65
CA VAL A 96 13.06 6.74 -25.26
C VAL A 96 13.09 5.78 -26.44
N ARG A 97 14.23 5.11 -26.64
CA ARG A 97 14.39 4.02 -27.60
C ARG A 97 14.97 2.80 -26.90
N ILE A 98 15.02 1.68 -27.59
CA ILE A 98 15.84 0.54 -27.18
C ILE A 98 17.16 0.54 -27.94
N ARG A 99 18.23 0.04 -27.30
CA ARG A 99 19.51 -0.27 -27.93
C ARG A 99 19.76 -1.76 -27.75
N ASN A 100 20.14 -2.44 -28.84
CA ASN A 100 20.69 -3.78 -28.76
C ASN A 100 22.19 -3.65 -28.50
N VAL A 101 22.67 -4.11 -27.34
CA VAL A 101 24.08 -3.99 -26.94
C VAL A 101 25.00 -5.01 -27.60
N ALA A 102 24.45 -6.13 -28.08
CA ALA A 102 25.21 -7.18 -28.75
C ALA A 102 25.65 -6.74 -30.17
N TYR A 103 24.83 -5.95 -30.85
CA TYR A 103 25.09 -5.50 -32.22
C TYR A 103 25.26 -3.99 -32.38
N ASP A 104 25.17 -3.25 -31.28
CA ASP A 104 25.15 -1.79 -31.24
C ASP A 104 24.16 -1.15 -32.23
N THR A 105 22.91 -1.61 -32.19
CA THR A 105 21.85 -1.11 -33.07
C THR A 105 20.76 -0.39 -32.28
N LEU A 106 20.02 0.48 -32.98
CA LEU A 106 18.82 1.13 -32.48
C LEU A 106 17.61 0.66 -33.30
N PRO A 107 16.99 -0.46 -32.91
CA PRO A 107 15.82 -1.01 -33.60
C PRO A 107 14.70 0.02 -33.79
N VAL A 108 13.93 -0.17 -34.86
CA VAL A 108 12.75 0.64 -35.18
C VAL A 108 11.50 -0.01 -34.60
N VAL A 109 11.38 -1.33 -34.76
CA VAL A 109 10.24 -2.14 -34.30
C VAL A 109 10.69 -2.99 -33.12
N VAL A 110 9.88 -2.99 -32.06
CA VAL A 110 10.06 -3.87 -30.89
C VAL A 110 8.91 -4.86 -30.86
N HIS A 111 9.22 -6.14 -30.98
CA HIS A 111 8.24 -7.20 -31.05
C HIS A 111 8.39 -8.15 -29.85
N GLY A 112 7.42 -8.10 -28.94
CA GLY A 112 7.30 -9.04 -27.82
C GLY A 112 6.73 -10.37 -28.28
N ASN A 113 7.51 -11.16 -29.01
CA ASN A 113 7.10 -12.47 -29.51
C ASN A 113 7.14 -13.56 -28.43
N GLY A 114 6.29 -14.58 -28.54
CA GLY A 114 6.22 -15.69 -27.58
C GLY A 114 5.97 -15.22 -26.13
N PRO A 115 6.72 -15.72 -25.13
CA PRO A 115 6.49 -15.45 -23.71
C PRO A 115 6.99 -14.08 -23.22
N THR A 116 7.20 -13.11 -24.13
CA THR A 116 7.85 -11.82 -23.79
C THR A 116 6.90 -10.62 -23.78
N LYS A 117 5.58 -10.87 -23.72
CA LYS A 117 4.54 -9.82 -23.69
C LYS A 117 4.72 -8.88 -22.50
N LEU A 118 5.09 -9.40 -21.33
CA LEU A 118 5.32 -8.59 -20.13
C LEU A 118 6.53 -7.67 -20.26
N GLN A 119 7.61 -8.15 -20.87
CA GLN A 119 8.79 -7.33 -21.14
C GLN A 119 8.48 -6.25 -22.18
N LEU A 120 7.64 -6.54 -23.18
CA LEU A 120 7.14 -5.52 -24.10
C LEU A 120 6.29 -4.46 -23.37
N ASN A 121 5.40 -4.86 -22.47
CA ASN A 121 4.61 -3.93 -21.66
C ASN A 121 5.51 -3.02 -20.82
N TYR A 122 6.59 -3.57 -20.25
CA TYR A 122 7.61 -2.78 -19.55
C TYR A 122 8.25 -1.73 -20.46
N LEU A 123 8.71 -2.13 -21.65
CA LEU A 123 9.33 -1.21 -22.62
C LEU A 123 8.33 -0.15 -23.10
N GLY A 124 7.07 -0.52 -23.30
CA GLY A 124 5.98 0.37 -23.73
C GLY A 124 5.65 1.49 -22.75
N ASN A 125 5.98 1.34 -21.46
CA ASN A 125 5.88 2.44 -20.49
C ASN A 125 6.79 3.63 -20.82
N TYR A 126 7.82 3.41 -21.64
CA TYR A 126 8.83 4.41 -21.98
C TYR A 126 8.84 4.70 -23.48
N VAL A 127 8.92 3.66 -24.30
CA VAL A 127 9.18 3.76 -25.74
C VAL A 127 7.87 3.99 -26.52
N PRO A 128 7.81 4.96 -27.46
CA PRO A 128 8.82 5.99 -27.70
C PRO A 128 8.67 7.21 -26.80
N ASN A 129 7.47 7.47 -26.29
CA ASN A 129 7.10 8.68 -25.54
C ASN A 129 6.12 8.36 -24.40
N GLY A 130 6.15 7.12 -23.88
CA GLY A 130 5.34 6.70 -22.74
C GLY A 130 5.66 7.54 -21.51
N TRP A 131 6.95 7.58 -21.14
CA TRP A 131 7.51 8.47 -20.14
C TRP A 131 8.90 8.93 -20.54
N THR A 132 9.18 10.21 -20.30
CA THR A 132 10.43 10.85 -20.67
C THR A 132 10.99 11.67 -19.50
N PRO A 133 12.33 11.84 -19.39
CA PRO A 133 12.93 12.57 -18.29
C PRO A 133 12.47 14.04 -18.17
N GLN A 134 12.26 14.74 -19.30
CA GLN A 134 11.82 16.14 -19.28
C GLN A 134 10.29 16.29 -19.34
N GLY A 135 9.61 15.46 -20.12
CA GLY A 135 8.16 15.56 -20.34
C GLY A 135 7.29 14.76 -19.36
N GLY A 136 7.89 13.94 -18.49
CA GLY A 136 7.14 13.01 -17.65
C GLY A 136 6.34 12.02 -18.49
N CYS A 137 5.18 11.60 -17.99
CA CYS A 137 4.29 10.65 -18.66
C CYS A 137 3.48 11.29 -19.78
N GLY A 138 3.62 10.81 -21.02
CA GLY A 138 2.96 11.37 -22.20
C GLY A 138 1.48 11.00 -22.36
N PHE A 139 1.01 9.96 -21.64
CA PHE A 139 -0.36 9.42 -21.77
C PHE A 139 -1.19 9.51 -20.49
N CYS A 140 -0.59 9.81 -19.33
CA CYS A 140 -1.31 9.85 -18.05
C CYS A 140 -2.36 10.97 -17.97
N GLY A 141 -2.22 12.01 -18.80
CA GLY A 141 -3.21 13.08 -18.95
C GLY A 141 -4.16 12.92 -20.14
N ARG A 142 -3.95 11.92 -21.01
CA ARG A 142 -4.76 11.70 -22.21
C ARG A 142 -6.00 10.88 -21.87
N ASP A 143 -7.12 11.24 -22.51
CA ASP A 143 -8.43 10.60 -22.37
C ASP A 143 -9.01 10.66 -20.95
N ARG A 144 -8.64 11.71 -20.19
CA ARG A 144 -9.26 11.94 -18.88
C ARG A 144 -10.75 12.25 -19.08
N ARG A 145 -11.61 11.43 -18.49
CA ARG A 145 -13.04 11.74 -18.38
C ARG A 145 -13.17 12.83 -17.34
N ILE A 146 -13.40 14.06 -17.77
CA ILE A 146 -13.77 15.14 -16.84
C ILE A 146 -15.17 14.80 -16.33
N LEU A 147 -15.31 14.60 -15.03
CA LEU A 147 -16.63 14.54 -14.40
C LEU A 147 -17.15 15.99 -14.35
N PRO A 148 -18.12 16.38 -15.21
CA PRO A 148 -18.52 17.77 -15.30
C PRO A 148 -19.24 18.17 -14.01
N GLY A 149 -18.83 19.31 -13.43
CA GLY A 149 -19.52 19.89 -12.28
C GLY A 149 -20.97 20.18 -12.65
N GLY A 150 -21.91 19.42 -12.09
CA GLY A 150 -23.35 19.57 -12.34
C GLY A 150 -24.04 18.34 -12.94
N GLN A 151 -23.30 17.32 -13.39
CA GLN A 151 -23.88 16.00 -13.67
C GLN A 151 -23.55 15.02 -12.55
N PRO A 152 -24.46 14.09 -12.24
CA PRO A 152 -24.17 13.08 -11.23
C PRO A 152 -23.02 12.19 -11.70
N PRO A 153 -22.05 11.88 -10.83
CA PRO A 153 -20.97 10.98 -11.19
C PRO A 153 -21.47 9.53 -11.32
N PRO A 154 -20.68 8.64 -11.96
CA PRO A 154 -21.02 7.24 -12.15
C PRO A 154 -21.42 6.51 -10.87
N ARG A 155 -22.29 5.52 -10.97
CA ARG A 155 -22.57 4.63 -9.82
C ARG A 155 -21.39 3.68 -9.59
N VAL A 156 -21.02 3.49 -8.33
CA VAL A 156 -19.87 2.68 -7.94
C VAL A 156 -20.30 1.61 -6.93
N LEU A 157 -19.86 0.37 -7.13
CA LEU A 157 -19.87 -0.63 -6.07
C LEU A 157 -18.51 -0.61 -5.36
N LEU A 158 -18.49 -0.16 -4.11
CA LEU A 158 -17.33 -0.19 -3.23
C LEU A 158 -17.34 -1.52 -2.46
N ALA A 159 -16.39 -2.41 -2.76
CA ALA A 159 -16.18 -3.67 -2.08
C ALA A 159 -15.01 -3.58 -1.10
N VAL A 160 -15.29 -3.77 0.18
CA VAL A 160 -14.33 -3.76 1.28
C VAL A 160 -14.06 -5.19 1.75
N PHE A 161 -12.79 -5.53 1.91
CA PHE A 161 -12.35 -6.88 2.31
C PHE A 161 -11.52 -6.82 3.60
N VAL A 162 -12.01 -7.49 4.65
CA VAL A 162 -11.34 -7.68 5.94
C VAL A 162 -11.02 -9.16 6.09
N GLU A 163 -9.86 -9.56 5.56
CA GLU A 163 -9.49 -10.98 5.35
C GLU A 163 -8.54 -11.52 6.43
N GLN A 164 -8.11 -10.65 7.33
CA GLN A 164 -7.12 -10.92 8.38
C GLN A 164 -7.24 -9.84 9.47
N PRO A 165 -6.80 -10.11 10.71
CA PRO A 165 -6.77 -9.10 11.76
C PRO A 165 -5.93 -7.91 11.34
N THR A 166 -6.57 -6.74 11.24
CA THR A 166 -6.00 -5.52 10.68
C THR A 166 -6.06 -4.39 11.71
N PRO A 167 -4.90 -3.77 12.05
CA PRO A 167 -4.84 -2.64 12.96
C PRO A 167 -5.71 -1.47 12.51
N PHE A 168 -6.25 -0.71 13.46
CA PHE A 168 -6.99 0.53 13.19
C PHE A 168 -8.21 0.37 12.25
N LEU A 169 -8.87 -0.79 12.25
CA LEU A 169 -10.08 -1.01 11.45
C LEU A 169 -11.19 0.02 11.76
N PRO A 170 -11.46 0.41 13.03
CA PRO A 170 -12.44 1.47 13.30
C PRO A 170 -12.14 2.77 12.55
N ARG A 171 -10.86 3.15 12.48
CA ARG A 171 -10.42 4.33 11.72
C ARG A 171 -10.55 4.14 10.21
N PHE A 172 -10.37 2.91 9.72
CA PHE A 172 -10.63 2.60 8.31
C PHE A 172 -12.11 2.78 7.97
N LEU A 173 -13.02 2.23 8.78
CA LEU A 173 -14.46 2.35 8.57
C LEU A 173 -14.93 3.81 8.62
N GLN A 174 -14.42 4.59 9.58
CA GLN A 174 -14.68 6.03 9.65
C GLN A 174 -14.17 6.79 8.42
N ARG A 175 -13.02 6.39 7.85
CA ARG A 175 -12.51 7.01 6.60
C ARG A 175 -13.39 6.75 5.39
N LEU A 176 -14.18 5.67 5.35
CA LEU A 176 -15.10 5.41 4.24
C LEU A 176 -16.15 6.53 4.13
N LEU A 177 -16.60 7.07 5.26
CA LEU A 177 -17.54 8.19 5.34
C LEU A 177 -16.95 9.53 4.86
N LEU A 178 -15.62 9.60 4.74
CA LEU A 178 -14.87 10.81 4.38
C LEU A 178 -14.39 10.80 2.92
N LEU A 179 -14.74 9.78 2.13
CA LEU A 179 -14.40 9.74 0.72
C LEU A 179 -15.14 10.87 -0.02
N ASP A 180 -14.42 11.66 -0.81
CA ASP A 180 -15.00 12.76 -1.59
C ASP A 180 -15.70 12.20 -2.83
N TYR A 181 -16.82 11.52 -2.63
CA TYR A 181 -17.69 10.98 -3.68
C TYR A 181 -19.14 10.97 -3.18
N PRO A 182 -20.14 11.33 -4.01
CA PRO A 182 -21.53 11.34 -3.57
C PRO A 182 -21.96 9.95 -3.07
N PRO A 183 -22.35 9.81 -1.79
CA PRO A 183 -22.55 8.50 -1.21
C PRO A 183 -23.86 7.84 -1.66
N ASP A 184 -24.82 8.62 -2.17
CA ASP A 184 -26.02 8.15 -2.89
C ASP A 184 -25.68 7.44 -4.22
N ARG A 185 -24.45 7.61 -4.72
CA ARG A 185 -23.92 6.93 -5.90
C ARG A 185 -23.05 5.74 -5.58
N VAL A 186 -22.88 5.40 -4.30
CA VAL A 186 -22.01 4.30 -3.86
C VAL A 186 -22.83 3.24 -3.16
N THR A 187 -22.70 2.00 -3.63
CA THR A 187 -23.19 0.80 -2.94
C THR A 187 -22.01 0.17 -2.21
N LEU A 188 -22.13 -0.07 -0.91
CA LEU A 188 -21.09 -0.71 -0.11
C LEU A 188 -21.34 -2.22 0.00
N PHE A 189 -20.34 -3.01 -0.34
CA PHE A 189 -20.24 -4.41 0.00
C PHE A 189 -19.08 -4.56 0.99
N LEU A 190 -19.30 -5.18 2.14
CA LEU A 190 -18.25 -5.42 3.13
C LEU A 190 -18.21 -6.91 3.45
N HIS A 191 -17.07 -7.53 3.20
CA HIS A 191 -16.78 -8.88 3.65
C HIS A 191 -15.85 -8.84 4.86
N ASN A 192 -16.22 -9.53 5.92
CA ASN A 192 -15.40 -9.73 7.10
C ASN A 192 -15.23 -11.22 7.36
N ASN A 193 -13.97 -11.67 7.35
CA ASN A 193 -13.60 -13.03 7.66
C ASN A 193 -13.20 -13.20 9.15
N GLU A 194 -13.05 -12.11 9.89
CA GLU A 194 -12.48 -12.11 11.24
C GLU A 194 -13.52 -11.86 12.32
N VAL A 195 -13.76 -12.85 13.18
CA VAL A 195 -14.67 -12.72 14.35
C VAL A 195 -14.20 -11.58 15.27
N TYR A 196 -12.89 -11.38 15.41
CA TYR A 196 -12.29 -10.25 16.14
C TYR A 196 -12.81 -8.89 15.65
N HIS A 197 -13.16 -8.76 14.37
CA HIS A 197 -13.61 -7.51 13.79
C HIS A 197 -15.13 -7.31 13.76
N GLU A 198 -15.93 -8.31 14.18
CA GLU A 198 -17.39 -8.16 14.27
C GLU A 198 -17.84 -6.96 15.14
N PRO A 199 -17.28 -6.73 16.35
CA PRO A 199 -17.68 -5.59 17.18
C PRO A 199 -17.40 -4.25 16.52
N HIS A 200 -16.21 -4.11 15.91
CA HIS A 200 -15.80 -2.89 15.22
C HIS A 200 -16.72 -2.54 14.04
N ILE A 201 -17.18 -3.56 13.32
CA ILE A 201 -18.12 -3.41 12.21
C ILE A 201 -19.50 -3.07 12.76
N ALA A 202 -19.98 -3.77 13.78
CA ALA A 202 -21.28 -3.52 14.41
C ALA A 202 -21.42 -2.06 14.89
N ASP A 203 -20.37 -1.51 15.51
CA ASP A 203 -20.35 -0.12 15.97
C ASP A 203 -20.45 0.90 14.82
N SER A 204 -19.81 0.60 13.69
CA SER A 204 -19.77 1.50 12.52
C SER A 204 -20.97 1.31 11.58
N TRP A 205 -21.64 0.16 11.64
CA TRP A 205 -22.67 -0.24 10.67
C TRP A 205 -23.85 0.74 10.55
N PRO A 206 -24.42 1.29 11.66
CA PRO A 206 -25.53 2.24 11.55
C PRO A 206 -25.15 3.51 10.78
N GLN A 207 -23.90 3.99 10.93
CA GLN A 207 -23.40 5.15 10.22
C GLN A 207 -23.20 4.85 8.73
N LEU A 208 -22.65 3.67 8.40
CA LEU A 208 -22.44 3.23 7.03
C LEU A 208 -23.79 3.03 6.30
N GLN A 209 -24.78 2.42 6.96
CA GLN A 209 -26.11 2.20 6.41
C GLN A 209 -26.88 3.50 6.15
N GLY A 210 -26.70 4.51 7.01
CA GLY A 210 -27.29 5.84 6.82
C GLY A 210 -26.57 6.71 5.79
N HIS A 211 -25.33 6.37 5.41
CA HIS A 211 -24.49 7.16 4.53
C HIS A 211 -24.60 6.73 3.06
N PHE A 212 -24.43 5.45 2.77
CA PHE A 212 -24.37 4.91 1.40
C PHE A 212 -25.74 4.58 0.82
N SER A 213 -25.85 4.50 -0.52
CA SER A 213 -27.11 4.18 -1.21
C SER A 213 -27.69 2.82 -0.82
N ALA A 214 -26.82 1.84 -0.62
CA ALA A 214 -27.16 0.49 -0.20
C ALA A 214 -25.91 -0.12 0.44
N VAL A 215 -26.12 -1.00 1.42
CA VAL A 215 -25.04 -1.68 2.15
C VAL A 215 -25.33 -3.18 2.22
N LYS A 216 -24.30 -4.01 2.09
CA LYS A 216 -24.37 -5.46 2.29
C LYS A 216 -23.18 -5.90 3.12
N LEU A 217 -23.44 -6.55 4.25
CA LEU A 217 -22.44 -7.21 5.08
C LEU A 217 -22.46 -8.71 4.79
N VAL A 218 -21.28 -9.30 4.67
CA VAL A 218 -21.08 -10.75 4.67
C VAL A 218 -20.07 -11.03 5.78
N GLY A 219 -20.55 -11.64 6.86
CA GLY A 219 -19.74 -11.92 8.04
C GLY A 219 -19.04 -13.28 8.01
N PRO A 220 -18.25 -13.59 9.05
CA PRO A 220 -17.48 -14.83 9.14
C PRO A 220 -18.35 -16.09 9.17
N GLU A 221 -19.63 -15.96 9.54
CA GLU A 221 -20.61 -17.05 9.62
C GLU A 221 -20.90 -17.73 8.28
N GLU A 222 -20.69 -17.03 7.16
CA GLU A 222 -20.87 -17.58 5.81
C GLU A 222 -19.67 -18.45 5.36
N ALA A 223 -18.57 -18.45 6.12
CA ALA A 223 -17.38 -19.28 5.91
C ALA A 223 -16.82 -19.22 4.47
N LEU A 224 -16.85 -18.04 3.85
CA LEU A 224 -16.32 -17.82 2.51
C LEU A 224 -14.79 -17.68 2.55
N THR A 225 -14.11 -18.30 1.59
CA THR A 225 -12.70 -17.99 1.35
C THR A 225 -12.54 -16.59 0.75
N SER A 226 -11.35 -16.01 0.90
CA SER A 226 -11.05 -14.69 0.33
C SER A 226 -11.31 -14.61 -1.19
N GLY A 227 -11.02 -15.68 -1.91
CA GLY A 227 -11.31 -15.78 -3.34
C GLY A 227 -12.80 -15.75 -3.64
N GLU A 228 -13.60 -16.54 -2.93
CA GLU A 228 -15.05 -16.61 -3.12
C GLU A 228 -15.75 -15.30 -2.75
N ALA A 229 -15.34 -14.64 -1.67
CA ALA A 229 -15.87 -13.34 -1.27
C ALA A 229 -15.58 -12.26 -2.33
N ARG A 230 -14.37 -12.23 -2.89
CA ARG A 230 -13.99 -11.31 -3.96
C ARG A 230 -14.71 -11.61 -5.27
N ASP A 231 -14.87 -12.88 -5.63
CA ASP A 231 -15.67 -13.30 -6.78
C ASP A 231 -17.13 -12.90 -6.61
N MET A 232 -17.71 -13.08 -5.41
CA MET A 232 -19.09 -12.66 -5.10
C MET A 232 -19.29 -11.16 -5.22
N ALA A 233 -18.39 -10.36 -4.66
CA ALA A 233 -18.48 -8.90 -4.73
C ALA A 233 -18.35 -8.38 -6.17
N MET A 234 -17.38 -8.94 -6.92
CA MET A 234 -17.16 -8.59 -8.33
C MET A 234 -18.35 -9.00 -9.20
N ASP A 235 -18.90 -10.20 -8.98
CA ASP A 235 -20.09 -10.69 -9.70
C ASP A 235 -21.32 -9.85 -9.39
N SER A 236 -21.47 -9.34 -8.16
CA SER A 236 -22.57 -8.43 -7.80
C SER A 236 -22.57 -7.16 -8.66
N CYS A 237 -21.40 -6.56 -8.95
CA CYS A 237 -21.29 -5.45 -9.89
C CYS A 237 -21.45 -5.89 -11.35
N ARG A 238 -20.98 -7.10 -11.70
CA ARG A 238 -21.10 -7.64 -13.07
C ARG A 238 -22.57 -7.81 -13.47
N GLN A 239 -23.39 -8.39 -12.60
CA GLN A 239 -24.80 -8.68 -12.87
C GLN A 239 -25.69 -7.42 -12.81
N ASP A 240 -25.25 -6.37 -12.12
CA ASP A 240 -25.97 -5.10 -12.04
C ASP A 240 -25.59 -4.17 -13.21
N PRO A 241 -26.49 -3.90 -14.18
CA PRO A 241 -26.21 -2.99 -15.28
C PRO A 241 -26.03 -1.53 -14.83
N GLU A 242 -26.55 -1.15 -13.66
CA GLU A 242 -26.38 0.18 -13.09
C GLU A 242 -24.99 0.35 -12.46
N CYS A 243 -24.24 -0.74 -12.21
CA CYS A 243 -22.86 -0.66 -11.75
C CYS A 243 -21.92 -0.27 -12.90
N GLU A 244 -21.51 1.01 -12.94
CA GLU A 244 -20.54 1.53 -13.91
C GLU A 244 -19.09 1.21 -13.51
N PHE A 245 -18.77 1.26 -12.21
CA PHE A 245 -17.43 0.98 -11.70
C PHE A 245 -17.46 0.09 -10.46
N TYR A 246 -16.53 -0.85 -10.40
CA TYR A 246 -16.22 -1.67 -9.23
C TYR A 246 -14.96 -1.14 -8.56
N PHE A 247 -15.04 -0.75 -7.29
CA PHE A 247 -13.90 -0.31 -6.50
C PHE A 247 -13.64 -1.31 -5.37
N SER A 248 -12.55 -2.08 -5.49
CA SER A 248 -12.09 -3.00 -4.46
C SER A 248 -11.11 -2.29 -3.53
N LEU A 249 -11.27 -2.45 -2.22
CA LEU A 249 -10.45 -1.84 -1.18
C LEU A 249 -10.26 -2.78 0.02
N ASP A 250 -9.03 -3.22 0.26
CA ASP A 250 -8.69 -4.03 1.43
C ASP A 250 -8.53 -3.16 2.69
N ALA A 251 -8.80 -3.73 3.86
CA ALA A 251 -8.73 -3.05 5.16
C ALA A 251 -7.34 -2.47 5.49
N ASP A 252 -6.27 -3.08 4.97
CA ASP A 252 -4.88 -2.65 5.16
C ASP A 252 -4.50 -1.44 4.28
N ALA A 253 -5.39 -0.97 3.39
CA ALA A 253 -5.18 0.20 2.56
C ALA A 253 -5.68 1.50 3.24
N VAL A 254 -4.74 2.37 3.63
CA VAL A 254 -5.05 3.67 4.22
C VAL A 254 -5.08 4.74 3.13
N ILE A 255 -6.28 5.10 2.69
CA ILE A 255 -6.50 6.24 1.80
C ILE A 255 -6.32 7.55 2.57
N THR A 256 -5.30 8.32 2.22
CA THR A 256 -5.09 9.68 2.77
C THR A 256 -5.67 10.77 1.87
N ASN A 257 -5.74 10.50 0.56
CA ASN A 257 -6.35 11.42 -0.38
C ASN A 257 -7.82 11.06 -0.58
N GLN A 258 -8.72 11.87 -0.04
CA GLN A 258 -10.18 11.63 -0.11
C GLN A 258 -10.72 11.62 -1.55
N GLN A 259 -10.02 12.22 -2.50
CA GLN A 259 -10.41 12.28 -3.92
C GLN A 259 -9.97 11.06 -4.73
N THR A 260 -9.38 10.04 -4.08
CA THR A 260 -8.81 8.85 -4.76
C THR A 260 -9.79 8.23 -5.75
N LEU A 261 -11.04 7.98 -5.35
CA LEU A 261 -12.03 7.35 -6.22
C LEU A 261 -12.34 8.20 -7.47
N ARG A 262 -12.53 9.52 -7.31
CA ARG A 262 -12.73 10.43 -8.45
C ARG A 262 -11.54 10.41 -9.39
N ILE A 263 -10.34 10.55 -8.84
CA ILE A 263 -9.10 10.62 -9.61
C ILE A 263 -8.90 9.35 -10.47
N LEU A 264 -9.25 8.17 -9.94
CA LEU A 264 -9.16 6.89 -10.66
C LEU A 264 -10.25 6.75 -11.73
N ILE A 265 -11.49 7.16 -11.45
CA ILE A 265 -12.59 7.16 -12.43
C ILE A 265 -12.29 8.11 -13.60
N GLU A 266 -11.76 9.30 -13.31
CA GLU A 266 -11.37 10.28 -14.32
C GLU A 266 -10.28 9.78 -15.27
N GLU A 267 -9.51 8.74 -14.91
CA GLU A 267 -8.51 8.17 -15.82
C GLU A 267 -9.11 7.42 -17.00
N ASN A 268 -10.37 7.01 -16.88
CA ASN A 268 -11.07 6.27 -17.92
C ASN A 268 -10.26 5.04 -18.41
N ARG A 269 -9.75 4.25 -17.47
CA ARG A 269 -9.00 3.01 -17.73
C ARG A 269 -9.85 1.80 -17.35
N SER A 270 -9.58 0.65 -17.99
CA SER A 270 -10.25 -0.62 -17.67
C SER A 270 -9.98 -1.06 -16.24
N LEU A 271 -8.73 -0.87 -15.78
CA LEU A 271 -8.33 -1.09 -14.39
C LEU A 271 -7.27 -0.08 -13.95
N ALA A 272 -7.46 0.56 -12.80
CA ALA A 272 -6.49 1.49 -12.19
C ALA A 272 -6.23 1.20 -10.70
N GLN A 273 -4.98 1.19 -10.28
CA GLN A 273 -4.51 0.92 -8.91
C GLN A 273 -3.62 2.06 -8.38
N PHE A 274 -3.57 2.26 -7.07
CA PHE A 274 -2.54 3.08 -6.42
C PHE A 274 -1.57 2.25 -5.59
N GLY A 275 -0.29 2.64 -5.58
CA GLY A 275 0.79 1.93 -4.90
C GLY A 275 1.37 2.68 -3.70
N ARG A 276 2.05 1.95 -2.82
CA ARG A 276 2.84 2.51 -1.70
C ARG A 276 3.92 3.46 -2.24
N ARG A 277 4.09 4.61 -1.59
CA ARG A 277 5.30 5.43 -1.74
C ARG A 277 6.40 4.85 -0.86
N ASP A 278 7.20 3.96 -1.41
CA ASP A 278 8.46 3.55 -0.77
C ASP A 278 9.47 4.71 -0.95
N PRO A 279 10.21 5.10 0.11
CA PRO A 279 11.22 6.17 0.05
C PRO A 279 12.27 6.01 -1.06
N SER A 280 12.48 4.79 -1.58
CA SER A 280 13.38 4.53 -2.70
C SER A 280 12.79 4.88 -4.09
N TRP A 281 11.53 5.33 -4.16
CA TRP A 281 10.79 5.53 -5.42
C TRP A 281 10.81 6.99 -5.88
N SER A 282 11.26 7.22 -7.12
CA SER A 282 11.20 8.53 -7.78
C SER A 282 9.75 8.91 -8.12
N PRO A 283 9.28 10.15 -7.86
CA PRO A 283 7.94 10.59 -8.24
C PRO A 283 7.70 10.46 -9.75
N GLY A 284 6.58 9.85 -10.15
CA GLY A 284 6.08 9.88 -11.52
C GLY A 284 6.78 8.97 -12.54
N SER A 285 7.67 8.06 -12.13
CA SER A 285 8.21 7.03 -13.04
C SER A 285 7.21 5.87 -13.21
N PRO A 286 6.75 5.53 -14.43
CA PRO A 286 5.95 4.34 -14.66
C PRO A 286 6.85 3.12 -14.62
N ARG A 287 6.80 2.36 -13.54
CA ARG A 287 7.39 1.03 -13.50
C ARG A 287 6.26 0.01 -13.45
N LEU A 288 5.99 -0.64 -14.59
CA LEU A 288 5.69 -2.07 -14.49
C LEU A 288 7.00 -2.72 -14.05
N VAL A 289 7.01 -3.35 -12.88
CA VAL A 289 8.19 -4.05 -12.37
C VAL A 289 8.52 -5.15 -13.39
N PRO A 290 9.75 -5.18 -13.97
CA PRO A 290 10.17 -6.31 -14.78
C PRO A 290 10.25 -7.52 -13.85
N TRP A 291 9.31 -8.46 -13.99
CA TRP A 291 9.45 -9.78 -13.40
C TRP A 291 10.57 -10.50 -14.16
N GLY A 292 11.77 -10.45 -13.58
CA GLY A 292 12.98 -10.93 -14.23
C GLY A 292 14.22 -10.79 -13.36
N ARG A 293 14.13 -11.25 -12.10
CA ARG A 293 15.23 -11.74 -11.24
C ARG A 293 14.64 -12.09 -9.87
N GLY A 294 14.22 -13.34 -9.68
CA GLY A 294 14.19 -14.03 -8.37
C GLY A 294 13.49 -13.40 -7.16
N SER A 295 12.69 -12.35 -7.31
CA SER A 295 11.95 -11.75 -6.18
C SER A 295 10.50 -11.50 -6.60
N PRO A 296 9.52 -12.16 -5.96
CA PRO A 296 8.12 -11.81 -6.13
C PRO A 296 7.89 -10.50 -5.38
N LEU A 297 8.23 -9.36 -5.98
CA LEU A 297 7.80 -8.09 -5.41
C LEU A 297 6.28 -8.02 -5.55
N PRO A 298 5.55 -7.84 -4.45
CA PRO A 298 4.10 -7.91 -4.45
C PRO A 298 3.58 -6.74 -5.28
N ILE A 299 2.90 -7.03 -6.38
CA ILE A 299 1.89 -6.11 -6.90
C ILE A 299 0.98 -5.87 -5.70
N HIS A 300 0.97 -4.65 -5.16
CA HIS A 300 0.22 -4.31 -3.95
C HIS A 300 -1.26 -4.22 -4.32
N ARG A 301 -1.95 -5.37 -4.29
CA ARG A 301 -3.32 -5.63 -4.80
C ARG A 301 -4.46 -5.10 -3.93
N LYS A 302 -4.15 -4.12 -3.10
CA LYS A 302 -5.00 -3.71 -1.98
C LYS A 302 -6.09 -2.70 -2.33
N ALA A 303 -5.96 -2.02 -3.47
CA ALA A 303 -7.00 -1.09 -3.94
C ALA A 303 -6.98 -0.94 -5.46
N TYR A 304 -8.12 -1.11 -6.12
CA TYR A 304 -8.22 -0.96 -7.58
C TYR A 304 -9.65 -0.67 -8.04
N VAL A 305 -9.78 0.12 -9.10
CA VAL A 305 -11.05 0.43 -9.77
C VAL A 305 -11.11 -0.31 -11.11
N ILE A 306 -12.23 -0.97 -11.41
CA ILE A 306 -12.50 -1.68 -12.67
C ILE A 306 -13.77 -1.12 -13.30
N ARG A 307 -13.78 -0.98 -14.64
CA ARG A 307 -15.03 -0.67 -15.36
C ARG A 307 -15.99 -1.86 -15.34
N GLY A 308 -17.25 -1.61 -14.98
CA GLY A 308 -18.31 -2.62 -15.01
C GLY A 308 -18.51 -3.21 -16.41
N GLU A 309 -18.32 -2.41 -17.46
CA GLU A 309 -18.33 -2.89 -18.85
C GLU A 309 -17.28 -3.98 -19.08
N THR A 310 -16.04 -3.78 -18.65
CA THR A 310 -14.95 -4.78 -18.76
C THR A 310 -15.30 -6.07 -18.01
N LEU A 311 -15.97 -5.99 -16.86
CA LEU A 311 -16.45 -7.17 -16.13
C LEU A 311 -17.52 -7.95 -16.91
N ARG A 312 -18.36 -7.27 -17.69
CA ARG A 312 -19.46 -7.89 -18.46
C ARG A 312 -19.01 -8.42 -19.82
N THR A 313 -18.09 -7.73 -20.50
CA THR A 313 -17.71 -8.06 -21.88
C THR A 313 -16.42 -8.87 -21.98
N GLU A 314 -15.41 -8.55 -21.16
CA GLU A 314 -14.07 -9.14 -21.26
C GLU A 314 -13.80 -10.20 -20.17
N LEU A 315 -14.46 -10.09 -19.00
CA LEU A 315 -14.31 -11.01 -17.85
C LEU A 315 -15.66 -11.56 -17.34
N PRO A 316 -16.47 -12.20 -18.20
CA PRO A 316 -17.81 -12.67 -17.82
C PRO A 316 -17.77 -13.86 -16.85
N GLN A 317 -16.63 -14.53 -16.70
CA GLN A 317 -16.51 -15.67 -15.80
C GLN A 317 -16.61 -15.23 -14.34
N ARG A 318 -17.33 -16.02 -13.53
CA ARG A 318 -17.47 -15.76 -12.09
C ARG A 318 -16.20 -16.03 -11.32
N GLU A 319 -15.52 -17.14 -11.61
CA GLU A 319 -14.26 -17.56 -10.99
C GLU A 319 -13.09 -16.74 -11.54
N VAL A 320 -12.87 -15.56 -10.98
CA VAL A 320 -11.74 -14.69 -11.31
C VAL A 320 -10.61 -14.86 -10.29
N PHE A 321 -10.97 -15.03 -9.01
CA PHE A 321 -10.05 -15.19 -7.88
C PHE A 321 -9.90 -16.65 -7.44
N SER A 322 -10.94 -17.48 -7.57
CA SER A 322 -10.98 -18.85 -7.03
C SER A 322 -10.63 -19.98 -8.03
N GLY A 323 -10.39 -19.68 -9.31
CA GLY A 323 -10.23 -20.69 -10.36
C GLY A 323 -8.90 -21.49 -10.36
N SER A 324 -8.07 -21.38 -9.32
CA SER A 324 -6.80 -22.11 -9.22
C SER A 324 -6.30 -22.22 -7.78
N ASP A 325 -5.44 -23.19 -7.49
CA ASP A 325 -4.74 -23.34 -6.19
C ASP A 325 -3.73 -22.20 -5.89
N ALA A 326 -3.57 -21.23 -6.81
CA ALA A 326 -2.76 -20.06 -6.55
C ALA A 326 -3.47 -19.11 -5.57
N ASP A 327 -2.68 -18.29 -4.87
CA ASP A 327 -3.16 -17.13 -4.12
C ASP A 327 -4.24 -16.36 -4.92
N PRO A 328 -5.41 -16.03 -4.32
CA PRO A 328 -6.56 -15.49 -5.05
C PRO A 328 -6.23 -14.20 -5.82
N ASP A 329 -5.41 -13.38 -5.19
CA ASP A 329 -4.86 -12.16 -5.74
C ASP A 329 -4.01 -12.44 -7.00
N MET A 330 -3.28 -13.56 -7.05
CA MET A 330 -2.44 -13.97 -8.19
C MET A 330 -3.30 -14.52 -9.32
N ALA A 331 -4.33 -15.30 -8.97
CA ALA A 331 -5.33 -15.80 -9.90
C ALA A 331 -6.03 -14.64 -10.62
N PHE A 332 -6.47 -13.61 -9.89
CA PHE A 332 -7.04 -12.39 -10.48
C PHE A 332 -6.12 -11.74 -11.50
N CYS A 333 -4.86 -11.51 -11.12
CA CYS A 333 -3.89 -10.88 -12.03
C CYS A 333 -3.61 -11.77 -13.26
N LYS A 334 -3.65 -13.10 -13.11
CA LYS A 334 -3.50 -14.04 -14.22
C LYS A 334 -4.70 -13.98 -15.17
N SER A 335 -5.92 -14.01 -14.63
CA SER A 335 -7.17 -13.91 -15.39
C SER A 335 -7.19 -12.66 -16.29
N LEU A 336 -6.71 -11.52 -15.78
CA LEU A 336 -6.58 -10.30 -16.56
C LEU A 336 -5.54 -10.40 -17.67
N ARG A 337 -4.36 -10.96 -17.37
CA ARG A 337 -3.27 -11.12 -18.35
C ARG A 337 -3.65 -12.08 -19.47
N ASP A 338 -4.33 -13.16 -19.15
CA ASP A 338 -4.75 -14.18 -20.13
C ASP A 338 -5.77 -13.60 -21.13
N LYS A 339 -6.53 -12.57 -20.72
CA LYS A 339 -7.42 -11.80 -21.59
C LYS A 339 -6.76 -10.58 -22.26
N GLY A 340 -5.48 -10.33 -22.00
CA GLY A 340 -4.77 -9.17 -22.53
C GLY A 340 -5.16 -7.83 -21.92
N ILE A 341 -5.85 -7.83 -20.77
CA ILE A 341 -6.28 -6.61 -20.06
C ILE A 341 -5.08 -6.03 -19.32
N VAL A 342 -4.81 -4.74 -19.55
CA VAL A 342 -3.67 -4.05 -18.95
C VAL A 342 -4.00 -3.58 -17.53
N LEU A 343 -3.13 -3.92 -16.59
CA LEU A 343 -3.15 -3.41 -15.22
C LEU A 343 -2.43 -2.05 -15.16
N HIS A 344 -3.19 -0.96 -15.00
CA HIS A 344 -2.59 0.37 -14.85
C HIS A 344 -2.33 0.70 -13.37
N LEU A 345 -1.11 1.13 -13.06
CA LEU A 345 -0.71 1.61 -11.73
C LEU A 345 -0.41 3.11 -11.78
N ARG A 346 -1.02 3.89 -10.89
CA ARG A 346 -0.79 5.32 -10.77
C ARG A 346 0.01 5.67 -9.52
N ASN A 347 1.09 6.42 -9.73
CA ASN A 347 1.96 6.95 -8.66
C ASN A 347 2.25 8.45 -8.84
N GLN A 348 1.44 9.18 -9.64
CA GLN A 348 1.62 10.61 -9.87
C GLN A 348 1.28 11.46 -8.64
N GLN A 349 0.45 10.95 -7.74
CA GLN A 349 0.02 11.61 -6.52
C GLN A 349 0.16 10.66 -5.32
N ALA A 350 0.20 11.23 -4.12
CA ALA A 350 0.13 10.45 -2.91
C ALA A 350 -1.33 10.09 -2.62
N PHE A 351 -1.69 8.83 -2.86
CA PHE A 351 -3.04 8.31 -2.59
C PHE A 351 -3.20 7.86 -1.14
N GLY A 352 -2.16 7.23 -0.60
CA GLY A 352 -2.26 6.57 0.69
C GLY A 352 -1.01 5.80 1.09
N ARG A 353 -1.19 4.88 2.03
CA ARG A 353 -0.18 3.96 2.54
C ARG A 353 -0.81 2.59 2.85
N LEU A 354 0.02 1.59 3.08
CA LEU A 354 -0.42 0.26 3.52
C LEU A 354 -0.01 0.05 4.98
N LEU A 355 -0.88 -0.61 5.74
CA LEU A 355 -0.60 -1.06 7.10
C LEU A 355 0.30 -2.31 7.08
N ALA A 356 1.12 -2.44 8.11
CA ALA A 356 1.75 -3.71 8.44
C ALA A 356 0.77 -4.54 9.30
N THR A 357 0.37 -5.69 8.78
CA THR A 357 -0.53 -6.67 9.43
C THR A 357 0.11 -8.03 9.81
N PRO A 358 1.30 -8.48 9.34
CA PRO A 358 1.76 -9.87 9.53
C PRO A 358 1.90 -10.37 10.98
N ARG A 359 2.00 -9.47 11.96
CA ARG A 359 2.23 -9.79 13.38
C ARG A 359 1.36 -8.92 14.29
N TYR A 360 0.12 -8.70 13.89
CA TYR A 360 -0.83 -7.99 14.73
C TYR A 360 -1.27 -8.93 15.86
N ASP A 361 -0.81 -8.66 17.07
CA ASP A 361 -1.24 -9.33 18.28
C ASP A 361 -2.68 -8.90 18.60
N THR A 362 -3.60 -9.84 18.80
CA THR A 362 -5.01 -9.58 19.12
C THR A 362 -5.38 -9.98 20.54
N ASP A 363 -4.42 -10.42 21.35
CA ASP A 363 -4.66 -10.94 22.70
C ASP A 363 -4.74 -9.84 23.77
N HIS A 364 -4.68 -8.57 23.36
CA HIS A 364 -4.84 -7.39 24.20
C HIS A 364 -6.28 -6.87 24.18
N LEU A 365 -6.68 -6.09 25.20
CA LEU A 365 -7.97 -5.41 25.18
C LEU A 365 -8.00 -4.32 24.10
N HIS A 366 -6.89 -3.59 23.96
CA HIS A 366 -6.69 -2.55 22.95
C HIS A 366 -5.40 -2.79 22.16
N PRO A 367 -5.37 -3.73 21.21
CA PRO A 367 -4.12 -4.14 20.58
C PRO A 367 -3.46 -3.08 19.69
N ASP A 368 -4.23 -2.09 19.25
CA ASP A 368 -3.73 -0.92 18.52
C ASP A 368 -2.72 -0.09 19.35
N LEU A 369 -2.73 -0.17 20.68
CA LEU A 369 -1.74 0.46 21.55
C LEU A 369 -0.32 -0.08 21.32
N TRP A 370 -0.17 -1.35 20.93
CA TRP A 370 1.12 -2.01 20.70
C TRP A 370 1.71 -1.73 19.31
N GLN A 371 0.97 -1.05 18.44
CA GLN A 371 1.32 -0.85 17.02
C GLN A 371 2.32 0.30 16.76
N ILE A 372 2.97 0.84 17.80
CA ILE A 372 3.91 1.97 17.68
C ILE A 372 5.13 1.64 16.79
N PHE A 373 5.55 0.37 16.75
CA PHE A 373 6.70 -0.07 15.94
C PHE A 373 6.31 -0.36 14.48
N ASP A 374 5.23 -1.11 14.28
CA ASP A 374 4.84 -1.60 12.95
C ASP A 374 4.14 -0.50 12.13
N ASN A 375 3.35 0.35 12.78
CA ASN A 375 2.51 1.36 12.14
C ASN A 375 2.67 2.78 12.73
N PRO A 376 3.91 3.32 12.86
CA PRO A 376 4.21 4.58 13.58
C PRO A 376 3.51 5.83 13.03
N LEU A 377 3.17 5.83 11.74
CA LEU A 377 2.51 6.97 11.09
C LEU A 377 0.99 7.01 11.32
N VAL A 378 0.40 5.89 11.71
CA VAL A 378 -1.03 5.75 12.01
C VAL A 378 -1.25 5.90 13.51
N THR A 379 -0.32 5.40 14.32
CA THR A 379 -0.25 5.64 15.77
C THR A 379 0.13 7.06 16.15
N LYS A 380 0.10 8.04 15.24
CA LYS A 380 0.26 9.46 15.56
C LYS A 380 -0.96 9.97 16.35
N HIS A 381 -1.06 9.51 17.59
CA HIS A 381 -1.91 9.96 18.66
C HIS A 381 -1.29 11.06 19.54
N PRO A 382 -0.01 11.47 19.43
CA PRO A 382 0.32 12.84 19.73
C PRO A 382 -0.20 13.75 18.60
N PRO A 383 -0.70 14.94 18.92
CA PRO A 383 -1.08 15.95 17.93
C PRO A 383 0.17 16.46 17.19
N GLY A 384 0.61 15.71 16.17
CA GLY A 384 1.75 16.07 15.34
C GLY A 384 3.05 16.30 16.11
N PRO A 385 4.11 16.81 15.45
CA PRO A 385 5.22 17.43 16.18
C PRO A 385 4.63 18.63 16.91
N VAL A 386 4.42 18.48 18.23
CA VAL A 386 3.99 19.56 19.10
C VAL A 386 5.06 20.64 18.95
N ALA A 387 4.72 21.70 18.23
CA ALA A 387 5.61 22.83 18.11
C ALA A 387 5.85 23.36 19.53
N PRO A 388 7.08 23.74 19.92
CA PRO A 388 7.36 24.37 21.22
C PRO A 388 6.42 25.54 21.54
N LEU A 389 5.85 26.15 20.50
CA LEU A 389 4.81 27.18 20.51
C LEU A 389 3.54 26.84 21.29
N LEU A 390 3.19 25.56 21.48
CA LEU A 390 2.01 25.14 22.26
C LEU A 390 2.34 24.79 23.72
N SER A 391 3.61 24.81 24.08
CA SER A 391 4.02 24.57 25.46
C SER A 391 3.74 25.79 26.34
N SER A 392 3.38 25.53 27.60
CA SER A 392 3.24 26.55 28.63
C SER A 392 4.16 26.22 29.80
N GLN A 393 4.53 27.23 30.57
CA GLN A 393 5.39 27.07 31.74
C GLN A 393 4.63 27.51 33.00
N PRO A 394 3.76 26.64 33.58
CA PRO A 394 2.94 27.01 34.73
C PRO A 394 3.74 27.33 36.00
N CYS A 395 4.93 26.75 36.18
CA CYS A 395 5.83 27.02 37.29
C CYS A 395 7.28 27.20 36.76
N PRO A 396 8.19 27.83 37.51
CA PRO A 396 9.60 27.94 37.12
C PRO A 396 10.18 26.56 36.76
N ASP A 397 10.78 26.44 35.58
CA ASP A 397 11.33 25.18 35.01
C ASP A 397 10.37 23.96 35.00
N VAL A 398 9.05 24.20 35.04
CA VAL A 398 8.01 23.19 34.84
C VAL A 398 7.28 23.50 33.54
N TYR A 399 7.50 22.67 32.53
CA TYR A 399 6.84 22.79 31.23
C TYR A 399 5.63 21.88 31.12
N TRP A 400 4.67 22.30 30.32
CA TRP A 400 3.40 21.61 30.13
C TRP A 400 2.99 21.66 28.66
N PHE A 401 2.84 20.49 28.04
CA PHE A 401 2.57 20.36 26.60
C PHE A 401 1.63 19.18 26.30
N PRO A 402 0.85 19.24 25.22
CA PRO A 402 0.01 18.12 24.80
C PRO A 402 0.89 16.95 24.34
N LEU A 403 0.61 15.72 24.77
CA LEU A 403 1.41 14.53 24.48
C LEU A 403 0.57 13.36 23.96
N LEU A 404 -0.54 13.02 24.62
CA LEU A 404 -1.40 11.89 24.28
C LEU A 404 -2.78 12.38 23.83
N SER A 405 -3.41 11.67 22.91
CA SER A 405 -4.83 11.89 22.57
C SER A 405 -5.75 11.37 23.67
N ASP A 406 -6.96 11.89 23.77
CA ASP A 406 -7.95 11.41 24.73
C ASP A 406 -8.24 9.90 24.58
N GLN A 407 -8.31 9.40 23.34
CA GLN A 407 -8.48 7.97 23.02
C GLN A 407 -7.37 7.11 23.65
N MET A 408 -6.10 7.46 23.40
CA MET A 408 -4.96 6.74 23.99
C MET A 408 -4.96 6.79 25.52
N CYS A 409 -5.42 7.88 26.12
CA CYS A 409 -5.57 7.94 27.58
C CYS A 409 -6.62 6.97 28.10
N ASP A 410 -7.78 6.87 27.44
CA ASP A 410 -8.85 5.95 27.85
C ASP A 410 -8.42 4.50 27.66
N GLU A 411 -7.90 4.14 26.47
CA GLU A 411 -7.44 2.78 26.16
C GLU A 411 -6.33 2.32 27.11
N LEU A 412 -5.38 3.20 27.45
CA LEU A 412 -4.35 2.88 28.44
C LEU A 412 -4.93 2.63 29.83
N VAL A 413 -5.89 3.45 30.28
CA VAL A 413 -6.52 3.25 31.59
C VAL A 413 -7.30 1.95 31.62
N GLU A 414 -8.04 1.65 30.56
CA GLU A 414 -8.81 0.40 30.44
C GLU A 414 -7.91 -0.83 30.46
N GLU A 415 -6.75 -0.81 29.79
CA GLU A 415 -5.74 -1.89 29.87
C GLU A 415 -5.20 -2.09 31.30
N MET A 416 -4.92 -1.01 32.02
CA MET A 416 -4.42 -1.11 33.40
C MET A 416 -5.48 -1.68 34.34
N GLU A 417 -6.74 -1.26 34.18
CA GLU A 417 -7.85 -1.81 34.97
C GLU A 417 -8.18 -3.26 34.58
N HIS A 418 -8.01 -3.63 33.31
CA HIS A 418 -8.16 -5.00 32.84
C HIS A 418 -7.12 -5.94 33.47
N TYR A 419 -5.88 -5.47 33.61
CA TYR A 419 -4.85 -6.20 34.36
C TYR A 419 -5.21 -6.34 35.85
N GLY A 420 -5.74 -5.28 36.46
CA GLY A 420 -6.38 -5.28 37.79
C GLY A 420 -5.47 -5.51 39.00
N GLN A 421 -4.20 -5.91 38.82
CA GLN A 421 -3.26 -6.18 39.91
C GLN A 421 -2.49 -4.91 40.31
N TRP A 422 -3.19 -3.94 40.88
CA TRP A 422 -2.59 -2.70 41.43
C TRP A 422 -1.70 -2.96 42.66
N SER A 423 -0.66 -2.14 42.86
CA SER A 423 0.21 -2.24 44.05
C SER A 423 -0.54 -1.96 45.35
N GLY A 424 -0.02 -2.48 46.47
CA GLY A 424 -0.57 -2.24 47.80
C GLY A 424 -0.14 -0.91 48.44
N GLY A 425 0.66 -0.08 47.75
CA GLY A 425 1.20 1.18 48.30
C GLY A 425 2.12 0.97 49.51
N ARG A 426 2.98 -0.06 49.49
CA ARG A 426 3.97 -0.37 50.53
C ARG A 426 5.38 -0.31 49.95
N HIS A 427 6.36 0.03 50.79
CA HIS A 427 7.77 0.08 50.39
C HIS A 427 8.34 -1.26 49.91
N GLU A 428 7.71 -2.38 50.24
CA GLU A 428 8.09 -3.70 49.75
C GLU A 428 7.09 -4.16 48.69
N ASP A 429 7.57 -4.32 47.45
CA ASP A 429 6.76 -4.81 46.33
C ASP A 429 7.44 -6.01 45.68
N SER A 430 6.87 -7.20 45.90
CA SER A 430 7.35 -8.47 45.36
C SER A 430 7.22 -8.59 43.84
N ARG A 431 6.52 -7.66 43.19
CA ARG A 431 6.36 -7.59 41.73
C ARG A 431 7.54 -6.88 41.05
N LEU A 432 8.38 -6.18 41.83
CA LEU A 432 9.56 -5.46 41.34
C LEU A 432 10.84 -6.30 41.41
N ALA A 433 11.69 -6.16 40.39
CA ALA A 433 13.04 -6.72 40.40
C ALA A 433 13.92 -5.96 41.41
N GLY A 434 13.91 -6.40 42.67
CA GLY A 434 14.62 -5.75 43.79
C GLY A 434 13.79 -5.56 45.05
N GLY A 435 12.47 -5.73 44.98
CA GLY A 435 11.59 -5.83 46.15
C GLY A 435 11.36 -4.53 46.96
N TYR A 436 11.92 -3.38 46.57
CA TYR A 436 11.87 -2.15 47.37
C TYR A 436 11.51 -0.91 46.53
N GLU A 437 10.46 -0.18 46.93
CA GLU A 437 9.95 1.05 46.32
C GLU A 437 10.31 2.26 47.20
N ASN A 438 11.10 3.20 46.66
CA ASN A 438 11.58 4.36 47.41
C ASN A 438 10.45 5.35 47.76
N VAL A 439 9.33 5.33 47.03
CA VAL A 439 8.14 6.16 47.26
C VAL A 439 6.92 5.26 47.03
N PRO A 440 6.25 4.78 48.08
CA PRO A 440 5.25 3.74 47.95
C PRO A 440 3.96 4.30 47.34
N THR A 441 3.57 3.76 46.18
CA THR A 441 2.44 4.29 45.43
C THR A 441 1.62 3.15 44.83
N VAL A 442 0.28 3.27 44.82
CA VAL A 442 -0.62 2.29 44.19
C VAL A 442 -0.43 2.35 42.67
N ASP A 443 0.23 1.36 42.09
CA ASP A 443 0.62 1.43 40.69
C ASP A 443 0.74 0.10 39.94
N ILE A 444 0.83 0.23 38.62
CA ILE A 444 1.16 -0.84 37.68
C ILE A 444 2.30 -0.34 36.81
N HIS A 445 3.42 -1.06 36.83
CA HIS A 445 4.55 -0.81 35.96
C HIS A 445 4.28 -1.32 34.55
N MET A 446 4.71 -0.59 33.52
CA MET A 446 4.56 -0.99 32.11
C MET A 446 5.19 -2.35 31.79
N LYS A 447 6.22 -2.76 32.55
CA LYS A 447 6.83 -4.09 32.42
C LYS A 447 5.88 -5.22 32.80
N GLN A 448 4.97 -4.99 33.76
CA GLN A 448 4.01 -6.00 34.22
C GLN A 448 2.95 -6.33 33.17
N VAL A 449 2.60 -5.36 32.33
CA VAL A 449 1.64 -5.49 31.24
C VAL A 449 2.30 -5.66 29.87
N GLY A 450 3.63 -5.82 29.81
CA GLY A 450 4.36 -5.99 28.55
C GLY A 450 4.31 -4.78 27.60
N TYR A 451 4.19 -3.56 28.14
CA TYR A 451 4.11 -2.29 27.39
C TYR A 451 5.36 -1.40 27.53
N GLU A 452 6.41 -1.89 28.22
CA GLU A 452 7.63 -1.11 28.52
C GLU A 452 8.35 -0.66 27.24
N ASP A 453 8.56 -1.57 26.28
CA ASP A 453 9.26 -1.25 25.03
C ASP A 453 8.50 -0.23 24.18
N GLN A 454 7.17 -0.39 24.09
CA GLN A 454 6.27 0.50 23.38
C GLN A 454 6.30 1.90 23.99
N TRP A 455 6.23 1.98 25.33
CA TRP A 455 6.31 3.24 26.05
C TRP A 455 7.68 3.92 25.89
N LEU A 456 8.77 3.17 25.97
CA LEU A 456 10.12 3.69 25.72
C LEU A 456 10.27 4.24 24.30
N GLN A 457 9.64 3.61 23.30
CA GLN A 457 9.62 4.13 21.94
C GLN A 457 8.87 5.46 21.83
N LEU A 458 7.75 5.62 22.56
CA LEU A 458 7.02 6.89 22.65
C LEU A 458 7.90 7.98 23.25
N LEU A 459 8.59 7.68 24.37
CA LEU A 459 9.50 8.63 25.01
C LEU A 459 10.62 9.05 24.04
N ARG A 460 11.24 8.11 23.33
CA ARG A 460 12.33 8.39 22.36
C ARG A 460 11.85 9.26 21.19
N THR A 461 10.65 8.99 20.69
CA THR A 461 10.15 9.61 19.45
C THR A 461 9.58 10.99 19.68
N TYR A 462 8.91 11.21 20.83
CA TYR A 462 8.13 12.42 21.07
C TYR A 462 8.63 13.23 22.27
N VAL A 463 8.92 12.59 23.40
CA VAL A 463 9.32 13.30 24.63
C VAL A 463 10.76 13.76 24.55
N GLY A 464 11.68 12.93 24.05
CA GLY A 464 13.10 13.27 23.96
C GLY A 464 13.36 14.56 23.16
N PRO A 465 12.91 14.66 21.89
CA PRO A 465 13.05 15.89 21.11
C PRO A 465 12.38 17.12 21.74
N MET A 466 11.25 16.92 22.44
CA MET A 466 10.58 18.01 23.16
C MET A 466 11.45 18.51 24.34
N THR A 467 12.01 17.59 25.13
CA THR A 467 12.89 17.94 26.26
C THR A 467 14.13 18.71 25.78
N GLU A 468 14.79 18.27 24.71
CA GLU A 468 15.95 18.98 24.16
C GLU A 468 15.60 20.37 23.62
N SER A 469 14.38 20.55 23.11
CA SER A 469 13.90 21.85 22.64
C SER A 469 13.56 22.80 23.79
N LEU A 470 13.01 22.30 24.90
CA LEU A 470 12.59 23.12 26.05
C LEU A 470 13.74 23.43 27.01
N PHE A 471 14.77 22.58 27.03
CA PHE A 471 16.00 22.79 27.79
C PHE A 471 17.22 22.87 26.85
N PRO A 472 17.45 24.00 26.17
CA PRO A 472 18.57 24.15 25.25
C PRO A 472 19.92 23.84 25.93
N GLY A 473 20.68 22.93 25.34
CA GLY A 473 21.97 22.45 25.89
C GLY A 473 21.87 21.16 26.71
N TYR A 474 20.66 20.68 27.00
CA TYR A 474 20.45 19.33 27.53
C TYR A 474 20.26 18.33 26.39
N HIS A 475 21.01 17.24 26.41
CA HIS A 475 20.87 16.11 25.49
C HIS A 475 20.45 14.87 26.26
N THR A 476 19.30 14.31 25.88
CA THR A 476 18.69 13.21 26.64
C THR A 476 19.21 11.85 26.20
N LYS A 477 19.24 10.88 27.11
CA LYS A 477 19.65 9.50 26.82
C LYS A 477 18.47 8.54 26.80
N VAL A 478 17.24 9.02 26.54
CA VAL A 478 16.03 8.18 26.47
C VAL A 478 16.33 6.90 25.69
N GLY A 479 16.37 5.76 26.40
CA GLY A 479 16.65 4.46 25.81
C GLY A 479 17.91 3.71 26.24
N ARG A 480 18.78 4.26 27.10
CA ARG A 480 19.94 3.52 27.64
C ARG A 480 19.72 2.92 29.03
N CYS A 481 18.67 3.32 29.74
CA CYS A 481 18.31 2.81 31.06
C CYS A 481 16.82 2.45 31.11
N PRO A 482 16.43 1.40 31.87
CA PRO A 482 15.03 1.16 32.17
C PRO A 482 14.47 2.41 32.86
N CYS A 483 13.50 3.05 32.23
CA CYS A 483 12.76 4.16 32.81
C CYS A 483 11.50 3.54 33.43
N PRO A 484 11.44 3.33 34.75
CA PRO A 484 10.22 2.83 35.36
C PRO A 484 9.09 3.80 35.02
N ALA A 485 8.07 3.25 34.37
CA ALA A 485 6.87 3.97 34.03
C ALA A 485 5.68 3.28 34.67
N SER A 486 4.87 4.06 35.37
CA SER A 486 3.80 3.57 36.24
C SER A 486 2.55 4.41 36.04
N THR A 487 1.40 3.73 36.07
CA THR A 487 0.08 4.37 36.12
C THR A 487 -0.41 4.41 37.56
N PHE A 488 -1.00 5.51 38.01
CA PHE A 488 -1.47 5.68 39.39
C PHE A 488 -2.95 6.05 39.46
N PRO A 489 -3.81 5.31 40.18
CA PRO A 489 -5.17 5.73 40.48
C PRO A 489 -5.21 6.55 41.79
N HIS A 490 -5.74 7.76 41.70
CA HIS A 490 -5.87 8.72 42.80
C HIS A 490 -7.31 9.20 42.92
N PRO A 491 -7.97 9.28 44.08
CA PRO A 491 -9.41 9.57 44.08
C PRO A 491 -9.86 11.04 43.78
N GLY A 492 -9.97 11.55 42.53
CA GLY A 492 -10.54 12.90 42.19
C GLY A 492 -9.64 14.07 41.70
N PRO A 493 -9.97 15.37 41.94
CA PRO A 493 -9.20 16.51 41.40
C PRO A 493 -7.99 16.86 42.27
N GLY A 494 -6.92 16.09 42.13
CA GLY A 494 -5.60 16.42 42.67
C GLY A 494 -4.71 17.05 41.60
N GLY A 495 -3.87 18.00 41.99
CA GLY A 495 -2.83 18.61 41.17
C GLY A 495 -1.42 18.14 41.54
N CYS A 496 -0.41 18.92 41.15
CA CYS A 496 0.96 18.80 41.65
C CYS A 496 1.38 20.16 42.24
N ARG A 497 1.95 20.17 43.44
CA ARG A 497 2.51 21.37 44.08
C ARG A 497 4.01 21.27 44.16
N PHE A 498 4.71 22.30 43.72
CA PHE A 498 6.15 22.43 43.86
C PHE A 498 6.48 23.31 45.06
N LEU A 499 6.95 22.68 46.14
CA LEU A 499 7.06 23.26 47.48
C LEU A 499 8.01 24.46 47.54
N ARG A 500 9.12 24.40 46.79
CA ARG A 500 10.14 25.47 46.77
C ARG A 500 9.69 26.74 46.05
N TYR A 501 8.66 26.64 45.21
CA TYR A 501 8.17 27.74 44.38
C TYR A 501 6.78 28.21 44.80
N ASP A 502 6.18 27.57 45.82
CA ASP A 502 4.77 27.69 46.20
C ASP A 502 3.82 27.71 44.99
N CYS A 503 4.14 26.90 43.99
CA CYS A 503 3.44 26.87 42.71
C CYS A 503 2.62 25.59 42.60
N ILE A 504 1.36 25.73 42.16
CA ILE A 504 0.40 24.62 42.09
C ILE A 504 -0.14 24.51 40.67
N VAL A 505 -0.04 23.31 40.10
CA VAL A 505 -0.77 22.91 38.90
C VAL A 505 -2.07 22.25 39.34
N SER A 506 -3.13 23.05 39.51
CA SER A 506 -4.40 22.62 40.14
C SER A 506 -5.39 21.95 39.17
N SER A 507 -5.27 22.18 37.87
CA SER A 507 -6.19 21.64 36.85
C SER A 507 -5.44 20.95 35.71
N PRO A 508 -4.93 19.73 35.92
CA PRO A 508 -4.33 18.93 34.86
C PRO A 508 -5.32 18.72 33.70
N ARG A 509 -4.79 18.72 32.48
CA ARG A 509 -5.54 18.53 31.23
C ARG A 509 -5.26 17.11 30.76
N LYS A 510 -6.33 16.37 30.41
CA LYS A 510 -6.20 15.03 29.83
C LYS A 510 -5.32 15.11 28.57
N GLY A 511 -4.42 14.14 28.43
CA GLY A 511 -3.47 14.10 27.31
C GLY A 511 -2.28 15.05 27.41
N TRP A 512 -2.18 15.92 28.41
CA TRP A 512 -1.02 16.83 28.57
C TRP A 512 0.02 16.27 29.54
N GLY A 513 1.31 16.35 29.15
CA GLY A 513 2.44 15.93 29.97
C GLY A 513 3.11 17.10 30.69
N LEU A 514 3.42 16.92 31.97
CA LEU A 514 4.28 17.82 32.75
C LEU A 514 5.74 17.35 32.67
N LEU A 515 6.66 18.29 32.47
CA LEU A 515 8.09 18.02 32.39
C LEU A 515 8.83 18.99 33.32
N HIS A 516 9.57 18.44 34.28
CA HIS A 516 10.35 19.21 35.26
C HIS A 516 11.57 18.41 35.72
N PRO A 517 12.61 19.07 36.26
CA PRO A 517 13.73 18.38 36.91
C PRO A 517 13.26 17.49 38.07
N GLY A 518 13.82 16.28 38.19
CA GLY A 518 13.46 15.34 39.27
C GLY A 518 14.30 15.46 40.54
N ARG A 519 15.41 16.22 40.51
CA ARG A 519 16.41 16.30 41.60
C ARG A 519 16.66 17.73 42.05
N LEU A 520 17.08 17.90 43.30
CA LEU A 520 17.59 19.12 43.94
C LEU A 520 16.61 20.31 44.05
N THR A 521 16.00 20.73 42.95
CA THR A 521 15.28 22.00 42.81
C THR A 521 13.76 21.87 42.89
N HIS A 522 13.19 20.75 42.46
CA HIS A 522 11.74 20.58 42.33
C HIS A 522 11.18 19.56 43.31
N TYR A 523 11.38 19.81 44.61
CA TYR A 523 10.69 19.05 45.64
C TYR A 523 9.19 19.31 45.54
N HIS A 524 8.40 18.26 45.33
CA HIS A 524 7.00 18.36 44.94
C HIS A 524 6.13 17.36 45.71
N GLU A 525 4.83 17.68 45.80
CA GLU A 525 3.81 16.84 46.41
C GLU A 525 2.62 16.66 45.45
N GLY A 526 2.07 15.44 45.40
CA GLY A 526 0.79 15.17 44.77
C GLY A 526 -0.33 15.62 45.70
N LEU A 527 -1.18 16.56 45.25
CA LEU A 527 -2.26 17.04 46.09
C LEU A 527 -3.30 15.93 46.33
N PRO A 528 -3.84 15.83 47.57
CA PRO A 528 -4.78 14.79 47.93
C PRO A 528 -6.05 14.93 47.11
N THR A 529 -6.62 13.77 46.86
CA THR A 529 -7.67 13.62 45.88
C THR A 529 -9.00 13.46 46.60
N THR A 530 -9.98 14.34 46.31
CA THR A 530 -11.18 14.50 47.15
C THR A 530 -12.42 13.73 46.71
N ARG A 531 -12.54 13.29 45.44
CA ARG A 531 -13.70 12.54 44.90
C ARG A 531 -13.46 11.94 43.51
N GLY A 532 -13.64 10.63 43.33
CA GLY A 532 -13.56 9.94 42.02
C GLY A 532 -12.32 9.05 41.92
N THR A 533 -11.77 8.88 40.71
CA THR A 533 -10.45 8.27 40.43
C THR A 533 -9.74 9.11 39.35
N ARG A 534 -8.42 9.27 39.46
CA ARG A 534 -7.53 10.11 38.68
C ARG A 534 -6.35 9.24 38.31
N TYR A 535 -6.19 9.02 37.02
CA TYR A 535 -5.05 8.30 36.49
C TYR A 535 -3.97 9.29 36.07
N ILE A 536 -2.73 9.02 36.44
CA ILE A 536 -1.55 9.71 35.90
C ILE A 536 -0.54 8.68 35.43
N MET A 537 0.18 9.02 34.37
CA MET A 537 1.28 8.23 33.83
C MET A 537 2.59 8.97 34.10
N VAL A 538 3.51 8.34 34.82
CA VAL A 538 4.79 8.95 35.21
C VAL A 538 5.94 8.16 34.61
N SER A 539 7.02 8.85 34.25
CA SER A 539 8.27 8.21 33.83
C SER A 539 9.45 8.97 34.38
N PHE A 540 10.33 8.28 35.10
CA PHE A 540 11.60 8.85 35.55
C PHE A 540 12.65 8.62 34.46
N VAL A 541 12.89 9.67 33.66
CA VAL A 541 13.82 9.65 32.52
C VAL A 541 15.18 10.19 32.95
N ASP A 542 16.25 9.55 32.45
CA ASP A 542 17.65 9.86 32.79
C ASP A 542 17.92 9.90 34.31
N PRO A 543 17.66 8.77 35.02
CA PRO A 543 17.84 8.66 36.47
C PRO A 543 19.30 8.71 36.92
#